data_AF-A0A2G6I0I5-F1
#
_entry.id   AF-A0A2G6I0I5-F1
#
_cell.length_a   1.000
_cell.length_b   1.000
_cell.length_c   1.000
_cell.angle_alpha   90.00
_cell.angle_beta   90.00
_cell.angle_gamma   90.00
#
_symmetry.space_group_name_H-M   'P 1'
#
loop_
_entity.id
_entity.type
_entity.pdbx_description
1 polymer ?
#
loop_
_entity_poly.entity_id
_entity_poly.type
_entity_poly.pdbx_seq_one_letter_code
_entity_poly.pdbx_strand_id
1 'polypeptide(L)'
;YEFARLNLTHTIMSKRHLRRLVEEKLVHGWDDPRMPTLKGMRRRGYPAKAIRRFIEEIGISKVNSLVDMEFLVFHIREELNRSADRRMAVLNPLKLTITNWPAGKTEVFQAENNPENAEAGSRDIEFSGELWVERGDYMDDAPRKWFRMSPGREVRLKYAYYVTVNEVLRGSRGEPVELLCTYDPESRGGQTPDGRKVKGTLHWLSRHNAVSAEVRLYDHLITLEDVSQVEEDRDFTDYLNPESEIVLTEALIEPALANAEPEERFQFMRNGYFVADRNEHKPGVKPVFNRIVGLRDSWAKISKKG
;
A
#
# COMPACT_ATOMS: atom_id res chain seq x y z
N TYR A 1 -40.38 -15.79 -2.31
CA TYR A 1 -39.18 -16.44 -1.75
C TYR A 1 -38.40 -15.39 -0.97
N GLU A 2 -37.86 -15.76 0.19
CA GLU A 2 -37.09 -14.89 1.08
C GLU A 2 -35.69 -15.49 1.29
N PHE A 3 -34.70 -14.63 1.55
CA PHE A 3 -33.32 -14.99 1.85
C PHE A 3 -32.75 -14.09 2.95
N ALA A 4 -31.74 -14.58 3.66
CA ALA A 4 -31.07 -13.88 4.73
C ALA A 4 -30.27 -12.69 4.20
N ARG A 5 -30.22 -11.63 5.00
CA ARG A 5 -29.45 -10.43 4.67
C ARG A 5 -27.95 -10.68 4.84
N LEU A 6 -27.13 -10.13 3.95
CA LEU A 6 -25.69 -10.04 4.16
C LEU A 6 -25.36 -9.09 5.32
N ASN A 7 -24.63 -9.61 6.31
CA ASN A 7 -23.94 -8.82 7.33
C ASN A 7 -22.43 -9.09 7.23
N LEU A 8 -21.62 -8.04 7.34
CA LEU A 8 -20.17 -8.12 7.26
C LEU A 8 -19.57 -7.74 8.62
N THR A 9 -18.49 -8.40 9.01
CA THR A 9 -17.71 -7.97 10.18
C THR A 9 -17.16 -6.56 9.98
N HIS A 10 -16.96 -5.82 11.08
CA HIS A 10 -16.38 -4.46 11.07
C HIS A 10 -17.13 -3.44 10.19
N THR A 11 -18.41 -3.67 9.93
CA THR A 11 -19.19 -2.91 8.95
C THR A 11 -20.58 -2.56 9.47
N ILE A 12 -21.00 -1.30 9.24
CA ILE A 12 -22.37 -0.84 9.54
C ILE A 12 -23.23 -0.97 8.28
N MET A 13 -24.28 -1.78 8.34
CA MET A 13 -25.21 -1.96 7.21
C MET A 13 -26.56 -1.25 7.41
N SER A 14 -26.88 -0.79 8.62
CA SER A 14 -28.15 -0.12 8.93
C SER A 14 -28.27 1.24 8.25
N LYS A 15 -29.34 1.46 7.48
CA LYS A 15 -29.61 2.75 6.82
C LYS A 15 -29.65 3.91 7.83
N ARG A 16 -30.19 3.68 9.03
CA ARG A 16 -30.25 4.67 10.11
C ARG A 16 -28.84 5.11 10.54
N HIS A 17 -27.95 4.15 10.79
CA HIS A 17 -26.58 4.45 11.23
C HIS A 17 -25.74 5.04 10.09
N LEU A 18 -25.87 4.53 8.86
CA LEU A 18 -25.20 5.11 7.69
C LEU A 18 -25.62 6.56 7.43
N ARG A 19 -26.89 6.90 7.63
CA ARG A 19 -27.38 8.28 7.52
C ARG A 19 -26.77 9.17 8.60
N ARG A 20 -26.71 8.68 9.84
CA ARG A 20 -26.07 9.40 10.97
C ARG A 20 -24.60 9.68 10.68
N LEU A 21 -23.83 8.70 10.19
CA LEU A 21 -22.42 8.91 9.81
C LEU A 21 -22.24 10.10 8.85
N VAL A 22 -23.13 10.24 7.88
CA VAL A 22 -23.08 11.32 6.89
C VAL A 22 -23.58 12.65 7.48
N GLU A 23 -24.73 12.65 8.16
CA GLU A 23 -25.35 13.86 8.73
C GLU A 23 -24.48 14.48 9.83
N GLU A 24 -23.81 13.64 10.64
CA GLU A 24 -22.91 14.05 11.72
C GLU A 24 -21.46 14.27 11.24
N LYS A 25 -21.20 14.16 9.92
CA LYS A 25 -19.88 14.35 9.28
C LYS A 25 -18.76 13.48 9.86
N LEU A 26 -19.10 12.27 10.27
CA LEU A 26 -18.16 11.24 10.72
C LEU A 26 -17.47 10.54 9.54
N VAL A 27 -17.96 10.77 8.33
CA VAL A 27 -17.39 10.39 7.04
C VAL A 27 -17.59 11.54 6.04
N HIS A 28 -16.85 11.53 4.93
CA HIS A 28 -16.89 12.61 3.93
C HIS A 28 -18.20 12.66 3.12
N GLY A 29 -18.97 11.57 3.12
CA GLY A 29 -20.23 11.47 2.41
C GLY A 29 -20.62 10.04 2.08
N TRP A 30 -21.64 9.87 1.23
CA TRP A 30 -22.14 8.56 0.84
C TRP A 30 -21.17 7.77 -0.05
N ASP A 31 -20.23 8.44 -0.71
CA ASP A 31 -19.18 7.85 -1.54
C ASP A 31 -17.82 7.76 -0.81
N ASP A 32 -17.78 8.03 0.50
CA ASP A 32 -16.56 7.89 1.30
C ASP A 32 -15.99 6.46 1.15
N PRO A 33 -14.67 6.28 0.91
CA PRO A 33 -14.06 4.97 0.72
C PRO A 33 -14.10 4.01 1.92
N ARG A 34 -14.53 4.49 3.10
CA ARG A 34 -14.79 3.68 4.30
C ARG A 34 -16.25 3.20 4.39
N MET A 35 -17.15 3.77 3.59
CA MET A 35 -18.57 3.43 3.61
C MET A 35 -18.86 2.15 2.81
N PRO A 36 -19.72 1.24 3.32
CA PRO A 36 -20.08 0.00 2.64
C PRO A 36 -21.12 0.20 1.54
N THR A 37 -21.22 1.40 0.98
CA THR A 37 -22.07 1.68 -0.19
C THR A 37 -21.33 1.26 -1.45
N LEU A 38 -22.07 0.93 -2.51
CA LEU A 38 -21.45 0.65 -3.81
C LEU A 38 -20.66 1.86 -4.35
N LYS A 39 -21.07 3.09 -4.01
CA LYS A 39 -20.32 4.30 -4.36
C LYS A 39 -18.99 4.39 -3.60
N GLY A 40 -19.01 4.14 -2.29
CA GLY A 40 -17.83 4.09 -1.42
C GLY A 40 -16.87 3.00 -1.86
N MET A 41 -17.35 1.77 -2.04
CA MET A 41 -16.57 0.64 -2.54
C MET A 41 -15.94 0.93 -3.92
N ARG A 42 -16.68 1.57 -4.84
CA ARG A 42 -16.14 1.98 -6.14
C ARG A 42 -15.03 3.02 -5.99
N ARG A 43 -15.24 4.07 -5.20
CA ARG A 43 -14.23 5.12 -4.93
C ARG A 43 -13.01 4.58 -4.19
N ARG A 44 -13.22 3.59 -3.31
CA ARG A 44 -12.19 2.80 -2.64
C ARG A 44 -11.37 1.96 -3.62
N GLY A 45 -11.87 1.70 -4.82
CA GLY A 45 -11.19 0.96 -5.88
C GLY A 45 -11.57 -0.51 -5.96
N TYR A 46 -12.64 -0.97 -5.31
CA TYR A 46 -13.03 -2.39 -5.37
C TYR A 46 -13.45 -2.76 -6.80
N PRO A 47 -12.85 -3.81 -7.40
CA PRO A 47 -13.28 -4.29 -8.71
C PRO A 47 -14.71 -4.85 -8.61
N ALA A 48 -15.59 -4.44 -9.53
CA ALA A 48 -16.97 -4.96 -9.56
C ALA A 48 -17.01 -6.49 -9.71
N LYS A 49 -16.03 -7.07 -10.42
CA LYS A 49 -15.88 -8.52 -10.58
C LYS A 49 -15.54 -9.23 -9.26
N ALA A 50 -14.71 -8.63 -8.41
CA ALA A 50 -14.40 -9.18 -7.09
C ALA A 50 -15.63 -9.19 -6.17
N ILE A 51 -16.43 -8.12 -6.19
CA ILE A 51 -17.68 -8.05 -5.42
C ILE A 51 -18.68 -9.11 -5.88
N ARG A 52 -18.88 -9.27 -7.20
CA ARG A 52 -19.77 -10.31 -7.75
C ARG A 52 -19.33 -11.71 -7.33
N ARG A 53 -18.04 -12.02 -7.48
CA ARG A 53 -17.48 -13.31 -7.08
C ARG A 53 -17.64 -13.58 -5.59
N PHE A 54 -17.41 -12.58 -4.74
CA PHE A 54 -17.68 -12.68 -3.31
C PHE A 54 -19.14 -13.05 -3.02
N ILE A 55 -20.10 -12.38 -3.67
CA ILE A 55 -21.54 -12.67 -3.50
C ILE A 55 -21.91 -14.07 -4.00
N GLU A 56 -21.31 -14.53 -5.10
CA GLU A 56 -21.49 -15.89 -5.61
C GLU A 56 -20.97 -16.95 -4.63
N GLU A 57 -19.79 -16.73 -4.03
CA GLU A 57 -19.14 -17.70 -3.15
C GLU A 57 -19.79 -17.77 -1.74
N ILE A 58 -20.32 -16.68 -1.19
CA ILE A 58 -21.09 -16.76 0.07
C ILE A 58 -22.42 -17.49 -0.08
N GLY A 59 -22.96 -17.55 -1.31
CA GLY A 59 -24.22 -18.18 -1.64
C GLY A 59 -25.46 -17.46 -1.06
N ILE A 60 -26.62 -18.07 -1.27
CA ILE A 60 -27.92 -17.58 -0.79
C ILE A 60 -28.47 -18.60 0.20
N SER A 61 -28.72 -18.15 1.43
CA SER A 61 -29.28 -18.97 2.51
C SER A 61 -30.47 -18.28 3.15
N LYS A 62 -31.29 -19.03 3.90
CA LYS A 62 -32.33 -18.47 4.79
C LYS A 62 -31.81 -18.23 6.21
N VAL A 63 -30.60 -18.69 6.53
CA VAL A 63 -29.97 -18.54 7.84
C VAL A 63 -29.16 -17.25 7.86
N ASN A 64 -29.38 -16.41 8.86
CA ASN A 64 -28.56 -15.22 9.06
C ASN A 64 -27.13 -15.62 9.43
N SER A 65 -26.16 -15.00 8.78
CA SER A 65 -24.75 -15.17 9.09
C SER A 65 -24.03 -13.81 9.09
N LEU A 66 -22.98 -13.74 9.90
CA LEU A 66 -22.00 -12.68 9.87
C LEU A 66 -20.81 -13.18 9.04
N VAL A 67 -20.57 -12.53 7.91
CA VAL A 67 -19.49 -12.90 6.98
C VAL A 67 -18.26 -12.07 7.29
N ASP A 68 -17.09 -12.71 7.36
CA ASP A 68 -15.84 -12.02 7.59
C ASP A 68 -15.48 -11.08 6.42
N MET A 69 -15.26 -9.81 6.72
CA MET A 69 -14.79 -8.77 5.78
C MET A 69 -13.49 -9.19 5.07
N GLU A 70 -12.61 -9.96 5.72
CA GLU A 70 -11.39 -10.47 5.08
C GLU A 70 -11.69 -11.42 3.91
N PHE A 71 -12.87 -12.05 3.86
CA PHE A 71 -13.25 -12.89 2.72
C PHE A 71 -13.54 -12.04 1.47
N LEU A 72 -14.20 -10.89 1.62
CA LEU A 72 -14.33 -9.94 0.50
C LEU A 72 -12.96 -9.34 0.11
N VAL A 73 -12.12 -8.98 1.09
CA VAL A 73 -10.75 -8.51 0.84
C VAL A 73 -9.93 -9.55 0.08
N PHE A 74 -10.10 -10.84 0.36
CA PHE A 74 -9.47 -11.92 -0.39
C PHE A 74 -9.83 -11.88 -1.88
N HIS A 75 -11.10 -11.79 -2.24
CA HIS A 75 -11.51 -11.69 -3.65
C HIS A 75 -10.98 -10.44 -4.35
N ILE A 76 -10.90 -9.32 -3.62
CA ILE A 76 -10.33 -8.08 -4.12
C ILE A 76 -8.84 -8.26 -4.41
N ARG A 77 -8.07 -8.83 -3.47
CA ARG A 77 -6.63 -9.11 -3.65
C ARG A 77 -6.39 -10.05 -4.83
N GLU A 78 -7.19 -11.10 -4.97
CA GLU A 78 -7.07 -12.07 -6.08
C GLU A 78 -7.27 -11.42 -7.45
N GLU A 79 -8.32 -10.60 -7.61
CA GLU A 79 -8.58 -9.91 -8.87
C GLU A 79 -7.49 -8.88 -9.18
N LEU A 80 -7.04 -8.12 -8.17
CA LEU A 80 -6.01 -7.10 -8.34
C LEU A 80 -4.61 -7.68 -8.56
N ASN A 81 -4.27 -8.83 -7.97
CA ASN A 81 -3.00 -9.49 -8.24
C ASN A 81 -2.85 -9.82 -9.73
N ARG A 82 -3.94 -10.22 -10.38
CA ARG A 82 -3.93 -10.55 -11.81
C ARG A 82 -3.94 -9.31 -12.71
N SER A 83 -4.70 -8.29 -12.33
CA SER A 83 -5.02 -7.16 -13.22
C SER A 83 -4.21 -5.89 -12.99
N ALA A 84 -3.71 -5.64 -11.78
CA ALA A 84 -3.10 -4.36 -11.43
C ALA A 84 -1.61 -4.31 -11.78
N ASP A 85 -1.20 -3.24 -12.43
CA ASP A 85 0.20 -2.99 -12.73
C ASP A 85 1.00 -2.67 -11.46
N ARG A 86 2.24 -3.18 -11.37
CA ARG A 86 3.16 -2.95 -10.26
C ARG A 86 3.93 -1.67 -10.51
N ARG A 87 3.91 -0.78 -9.53
CA ARG A 87 4.65 0.49 -9.53
C ARG A 87 5.32 0.69 -8.17
N MET A 88 6.41 1.42 -8.14
CA MET A 88 7.08 1.84 -6.92
C MET A 88 6.44 3.13 -6.40
N ALA A 89 6.21 3.16 -5.10
CA ALA A 89 5.78 4.32 -4.36
C ALA A 89 6.41 4.23 -2.98
N VAL A 90 6.99 5.32 -2.51
CA VAL A 90 7.59 5.44 -1.18
C VAL A 90 6.62 6.26 -0.33
N LEU A 91 5.96 5.60 0.62
CA LEU A 91 4.89 6.21 1.42
C LEU A 91 5.42 7.07 2.56
N ASN A 92 6.55 6.67 3.16
CA ASN A 92 7.24 7.45 4.18
C ASN A 92 8.70 7.63 3.75
N PRO A 93 9.05 8.73 3.06
CA PRO A 93 10.36 8.87 2.43
C PRO A 93 11.51 9.02 3.44
N LEU A 94 12.59 8.31 3.15
CA LEU A 94 13.91 8.46 3.74
C LEU A 94 14.93 8.58 2.59
N LYS A 95 15.84 9.56 2.70
CA LYS A 95 16.90 9.75 1.71
C LYS A 95 17.90 8.61 1.79
N LEU A 96 18.38 8.17 0.63
CA LEU A 96 19.52 7.27 0.51
C LEU A 96 20.48 7.85 -0.54
N THR A 97 21.76 7.96 -0.18
CA THR A 97 22.81 8.44 -1.08
C THR A 97 23.88 7.38 -1.22
N ILE A 98 24.20 7.02 -2.47
CA ILE A 98 25.23 6.04 -2.81
C ILE A 98 26.55 6.78 -3.00
N THR A 99 27.45 6.67 -2.03
CA THR A 99 28.66 7.49 -1.93
C THR A 99 29.74 7.13 -2.96
N ASN A 100 29.76 5.88 -3.44
CA ASN A 100 30.64 5.41 -4.50
C ASN A 100 29.99 5.44 -5.89
N TRP A 101 28.83 6.09 -6.06
CA TRP A 101 28.20 6.26 -7.36
C TRP A 101 28.89 7.38 -8.17
N PRO A 102 29.18 7.19 -9.48
CA PRO A 102 29.80 8.24 -10.29
C PRO A 102 28.93 9.50 -10.36
N ALA A 103 29.53 10.66 -10.06
CA ALA A 103 28.82 11.93 -10.04
C ALA A 103 28.14 12.24 -11.39
N GLY A 104 26.88 12.66 -11.36
CA GLY A 104 26.09 13.01 -12.55
C GLY A 104 25.65 11.84 -13.42
N LYS A 105 26.01 10.59 -13.07
CA LYS A 105 25.58 9.41 -13.82
C LYS A 105 24.14 9.04 -13.46
N THR A 106 23.32 8.82 -14.48
CA THR A 106 22.03 8.14 -14.37
C THR A 106 22.05 6.86 -15.21
N GLU A 107 21.28 5.87 -14.80
CA GLU A 107 21.04 4.65 -15.56
C GLU A 107 19.55 4.39 -15.70
N VAL A 108 19.19 3.62 -16.72
CA VAL A 108 17.81 3.16 -16.92
C VAL A 108 17.78 1.63 -16.78
N PHE A 109 16.75 1.14 -16.10
CA PHE A 109 16.44 -0.28 -15.97
C PHE A 109 15.07 -0.59 -16.54
N GLN A 110 14.90 -1.80 -17.06
CA GLN A 110 13.61 -2.33 -17.47
C GLN A 110 12.93 -3.00 -16.27
N ALA A 111 11.75 -2.52 -15.90
CA ALA A 111 10.90 -3.11 -14.88
C ALA A 111 9.64 -3.71 -15.50
N GLU A 112 9.38 -4.99 -15.24
CA GLU A 112 8.11 -5.63 -15.63
C GLU A 112 6.92 -4.89 -14.99
N ASN A 113 5.84 -4.73 -15.75
CA ASN A 113 4.62 -4.10 -15.25
C ASN A 113 3.78 -5.07 -14.43
N ASN A 114 3.64 -6.32 -14.86
CA ASN A 114 2.84 -7.30 -14.15
C ASN A 114 3.37 -8.73 -14.36
N PRO A 115 3.91 -9.39 -13.32
CA PRO A 115 4.41 -10.76 -13.45
C PRO A 115 3.29 -11.80 -13.69
N GLU A 116 2.03 -11.48 -13.38
CA GLU A 116 0.87 -12.33 -13.65
C GLU A 116 0.27 -12.10 -15.05
N ASN A 117 0.78 -11.11 -15.79
CA ASN A 117 0.32 -10.78 -17.14
C ASN A 117 1.51 -10.46 -18.07
N ALA A 118 1.93 -11.45 -18.85
CA ALA A 118 3.04 -11.31 -19.80
C ALA A 118 2.80 -10.21 -20.87
N GLU A 119 1.54 -9.88 -21.16
CA GLU A 119 1.18 -8.83 -22.13
C GLU A 119 1.25 -7.41 -21.54
N ALA A 120 1.43 -7.26 -20.22
CA ALA A 120 1.55 -5.95 -19.57
C ALA A 120 2.85 -5.22 -19.93
N GLY A 121 3.82 -5.92 -20.53
CA GLY A 121 5.09 -5.35 -20.96
C GLY A 121 5.98 -4.88 -19.79
N SER A 122 6.91 -3.99 -20.12
CA SER A 122 7.84 -3.37 -19.18
C SER A 122 7.79 -1.85 -19.28
N ARG A 123 8.46 -1.18 -18.34
CA ARG A 123 8.68 0.26 -18.36
C ARG A 123 10.10 0.59 -17.91
N ASP A 124 10.55 1.76 -18.32
CA ASP A 124 11.82 2.33 -17.92
C ASP A 124 11.71 2.90 -16.49
N ILE A 125 12.68 2.57 -15.66
CA ILE A 125 12.87 3.20 -14.35
C ILE A 125 14.29 3.78 -14.28
N GLU A 126 14.37 5.04 -13.89
CA GLU A 126 15.63 5.75 -13.75
C GLU A 126 16.26 5.44 -12.39
N PHE A 127 17.57 5.19 -12.39
CA PHE A 127 18.41 5.01 -11.21
C PHE A 127 19.51 6.07 -11.18
N SER A 128 19.77 6.60 -10.00
CA SER A 128 20.86 7.53 -9.74
C SER A 128 21.53 7.20 -8.40
N GLY A 129 22.57 7.96 -8.04
CA GLY A 129 23.19 7.86 -6.71
C GLY A 129 22.34 8.45 -5.59
N GLU A 130 21.23 9.11 -5.90
CA GLU A 130 20.35 9.79 -4.94
C GLU A 130 18.95 9.19 -5.02
N LEU A 131 18.56 8.43 -3.99
CA LEU A 131 17.33 7.64 -3.97
C LEU A 131 16.43 7.99 -2.79
N TRP A 132 15.14 7.69 -2.94
CA TRP A 132 14.16 7.60 -1.88
C TRP A 132 13.87 6.14 -1.57
N VAL A 133 13.80 5.81 -0.29
CA VAL A 133 13.40 4.50 0.23
C VAL A 133 12.37 4.67 1.34
N GLU A 134 11.69 3.59 1.72
CA GLU A 134 10.78 3.65 2.88
C GLU A 134 11.60 3.82 4.16
N ARG A 135 11.19 4.78 5.01
CA ARG A 135 11.72 4.93 6.37
C ARG A 135 11.59 3.65 7.17
N GLY A 136 10.47 2.94 7.00
CA GLY A 136 10.22 1.64 7.63
C GLY A 136 11.07 0.49 7.11
N ASP A 137 11.95 0.72 6.13
CA ASP A 137 12.91 -0.27 5.66
C ASP A 137 14.27 -0.19 6.37
N TYR A 138 14.49 0.80 7.23
CA TYR A 138 15.72 0.96 7.99
C TYR A 138 15.52 0.74 9.50
N MET A 139 16.49 0.08 10.14
CA MET A 139 16.54 -0.11 11.59
C MET A 139 17.99 -0.24 12.05
N ASP A 140 18.36 0.49 13.11
CA ASP A 140 19.68 0.46 13.73
C ASP A 140 20.02 -0.94 14.27
N ASP A 141 19.32 -1.35 15.32
CA ASP A 141 19.52 -2.62 16.01
C ASP A 141 18.55 -3.69 15.48
N ALA A 142 18.74 -4.03 14.21
CA ALA A 142 17.84 -4.93 13.50
C ALA A 142 17.93 -6.38 14.04
N PRO A 143 16.80 -7.02 14.40
CA PRO A 143 16.79 -8.42 14.82
C PRO A 143 17.17 -9.35 13.65
N ARG A 144 17.61 -10.58 13.95
CA ARG A 144 18.04 -11.57 12.93
C ARG A 144 17.00 -11.84 11.82
N LYS A 145 15.70 -11.72 12.12
CA LYS A 145 14.59 -11.91 11.16
C LYS A 145 14.14 -10.61 10.46
N TRP A 146 14.81 -9.50 10.69
CA TRP A 146 14.78 -8.34 9.80
C TRP A 146 15.52 -8.73 8.52
N PHE A 147 15.00 -8.38 7.34
CA PHE A 147 15.71 -8.61 6.07
C PHE A 147 15.84 -7.32 5.27
N ARG A 148 15.66 -6.17 5.91
CA ARG A 148 15.74 -4.84 5.27
C ARG A 148 17.05 -4.16 5.67
N MET A 149 17.15 -2.85 5.51
CA MET A 149 18.37 -2.10 5.76
C MET A 149 18.68 -2.02 7.26
N SER A 150 19.96 -2.19 7.56
CA SER A 150 20.59 -1.94 8.87
C SER A 150 22.08 -1.66 8.60
N PRO A 151 22.81 -1.02 9.53
CA PRO A 151 24.24 -0.77 9.37
C PRO A 151 25.01 -2.04 8.99
N GLY A 152 25.90 -1.94 7.99
CA GLY A 152 26.76 -3.04 7.53
C GLY A 152 26.03 -4.17 6.80
N ARG A 153 24.71 -4.06 6.58
CA ARG A 153 23.92 -5.10 5.92
C ARG A 153 23.63 -4.77 4.48
N GLU A 154 23.91 -5.74 3.62
CA GLU A 154 23.58 -5.68 2.21
C GLU A 154 22.09 -6.01 1.96
N VAL A 155 21.44 -5.19 1.12
CA VAL A 155 20.08 -5.37 0.63
C VAL A 155 20.02 -5.18 -0.89
N ARG A 156 19.04 -5.78 -1.55
CA ARG A 156 18.79 -5.59 -2.98
C ARG A 156 17.79 -4.46 -3.19
N LEU A 157 18.13 -3.50 -4.03
CA LEU A 157 17.18 -2.57 -4.64
C LEU A 157 16.54 -3.27 -5.84
N LYS A 158 15.21 -3.39 -5.86
CA LYS A 158 14.47 -4.13 -6.91
C LYS A 158 14.86 -3.61 -8.30
N TYR A 159 15.18 -4.53 -9.21
CA TYR A 159 15.69 -4.30 -10.58
C TYR A 159 17.09 -3.68 -10.72
N ALA A 160 17.69 -3.13 -9.66
CA ALA A 160 18.91 -2.35 -9.74
C ALA A 160 20.11 -3.08 -9.11
N TYR A 161 20.64 -2.56 -8.01
CA TYR A 161 21.89 -3.04 -7.39
C TYR A 161 21.68 -3.55 -5.97
N TYR A 162 22.72 -4.17 -5.44
CA TYR A 162 22.90 -4.38 -4.00
C TYR A 162 23.52 -3.13 -3.38
N VAL A 163 23.04 -2.76 -2.20
CA VAL A 163 23.53 -1.61 -1.43
C VAL A 163 23.74 -2.00 0.03
N THR A 164 24.73 -1.37 0.66
CA THR A 164 25.05 -1.54 2.08
C THR A 164 25.03 -0.20 2.78
N VAL A 165 24.34 -0.10 3.92
CA VAL A 165 24.34 1.13 4.74
C VAL A 165 25.66 1.24 5.50
N ASN A 166 26.41 2.31 5.27
CA ASN A 166 27.69 2.57 5.93
C ASN A 166 27.55 3.60 7.06
N GLU A 167 26.76 4.65 6.81
CA GLU A 167 26.57 5.75 7.76
C GLU A 167 25.12 6.24 7.72
N VAL A 168 24.65 6.78 8.84
CA VAL A 168 23.29 7.27 9.01
C VAL A 168 23.36 8.70 9.52
N LEU A 169 22.95 9.65 8.69
CA LEU A 169 22.81 11.03 9.10
C LEU A 169 21.51 11.17 9.89
N ARG A 170 21.60 11.89 11.01
CA ARG A 170 20.49 12.05 11.96
C ARG A 170 20.05 13.49 12.09
N GLY A 171 18.75 13.65 12.33
CA GLY A 171 18.14 14.92 12.67
C GLY A 171 18.38 15.32 14.12
N SER A 172 17.82 16.47 14.49
CA SER A 172 17.96 17.05 15.83
C SER A 172 17.43 16.17 16.98
N ARG A 173 16.50 15.25 16.71
CA ARG A 173 15.92 14.34 17.71
C ARG A 173 16.47 12.91 17.60
N GLY A 174 17.56 12.73 16.84
CA GLY A 174 18.21 11.44 16.64
C GLY A 174 17.55 10.52 15.61
N GLU A 175 16.50 11.00 14.93
CA GLU A 175 15.83 10.26 13.86
C GLU A 175 16.71 10.16 12.60
N PRO A 176 16.71 9.02 11.88
CA PRO A 176 17.40 8.92 10.59
C PRO A 176 16.80 9.89 9.57
N VAL A 177 17.64 10.71 8.94
CA VAL A 177 17.22 11.64 7.87
C VAL A 177 17.81 11.28 6.51
N GLU A 178 18.96 10.61 6.49
CA GLU A 178 19.61 10.15 5.27
C GLU A 178 20.53 8.95 5.54
N LEU A 179 20.48 7.95 4.66
CA LEU A 179 21.35 6.78 4.68
C LEU A 179 22.46 6.98 3.67
N LEU A 180 23.71 6.90 4.09
CA LEU A 180 24.87 6.88 3.22
C LEU A 180 25.29 5.44 2.99
N CYS A 181 25.22 5.01 1.74
CA CYS A 181 25.42 3.64 1.33
C CYS A 181 26.54 3.52 0.30
N THR A 182 27.12 2.35 0.17
CA THR A 182 27.86 1.93 -1.03
C THR A 182 27.03 0.94 -1.82
N TYR A 183 27.26 0.88 -3.13
CA TYR A 183 26.68 -0.15 -4.00
C TYR A 183 27.76 -1.08 -4.54
N ASP A 184 27.35 -2.29 -4.94
CA ASP A 184 28.17 -3.25 -5.66
C ASP A 184 27.94 -3.10 -7.18
N PRO A 185 28.94 -2.64 -7.97
CA PRO A 185 28.81 -2.50 -9.43
C PRO A 185 28.56 -3.82 -10.17
N GLU A 186 29.03 -4.95 -9.64
CA GLU A 186 28.84 -6.28 -10.24
C GLU A 186 27.42 -6.82 -10.03
N SER A 187 26.63 -6.16 -9.19
CA SER A 187 25.26 -6.58 -8.84
C SER A 187 24.17 -6.06 -9.78
N ARG A 188 24.53 -5.47 -10.92
CA ARG A 188 23.60 -4.81 -11.84
C ARG A 188 22.46 -5.75 -12.27
N GLY A 189 21.21 -5.32 -12.08
CA GLY A 189 20.02 -6.14 -12.35
C GLY A 189 19.60 -7.04 -11.18
N GLY A 190 20.29 -6.95 -10.04
CA GLY A 190 19.96 -7.64 -8.81
C GLY A 190 20.51 -9.07 -8.72
N GLN A 191 21.61 -9.37 -9.40
CA GLN A 191 22.36 -10.64 -9.28
C GLN A 191 23.86 -10.35 -9.33
N THR A 192 24.66 -11.15 -8.62
CA THR A 192 26.13 -11.03 -8.58
C THR A 192 26.79 -12.31 -9.12
N PRO A 193 27.99 -12.21 -9.74
CA PRO A 193 28.72 -13.36 -10.26
C PRO A 193 29.11 -14.39 -9.19
N ASP A 194 29.34 -13.92 -7.96
CA ASP A 194 29.68 -14.77 -6.80
C ASP A 194 28.48 -15.61 -6.28
N GLY A 195 27.28 -15.37 -6.80
CA GLY A 195 26.06 -16.09 -6.43
C GLY A 195 25.58 -15.81 -5.00
N ARG A 196 26.10 -14.78 -4.31
CA ARG A 196 25.71 -14.52 -2.91
C ARG A 196 24.24 -14.14 -2.80
N LYS A 197 23.59 -14.70 -1.78
CA LYS A 197 22.14 -14.53 -1.57
C LYS A 197 21.88 -13.37 -0.60
N VAL A 198 21.34 -12.28 -1.15
CA VAL A 198 20.77 -11.18 -0.36
C VAL A 198 19.31 -11.47 -0.06
N LYS A 199 18.93 -11.40 1.22
CA LYS A 199 17.58 -11.81 1.69
C LYS A 199 16.51 -10.75 1.46
N GLY A 200 16.89 -9.48 1.44
CA GLY A 200 15.99 -8.34 1.29
C GLY A 200 15.91 -7.85 -0.13
N THR A 201 14.69 -7.59 -0.63
CA THR A 201 14.49 -6.80 -1.84
C THR A 201 13.53 -5.66 -1.53
N LEU A 202 13.99 -4.42 -1.76
CA LEU A 202 13.28 -3.20 -1.42
C LEU A 202 12.97 -2.40 -2.69
N HIS A 203 11.82 -1.75 -2.72
CA HIS A 203 11.51 -0.75 -3.75
C HIS A 203 12.17 0.58 -3.37
N TRP A 204 12.29 1.45 -4.36
CA TRP A 204 13.01 2.72 -4.25
C TRP A 204 12.51 3.66 -5.36
N LEU A 205 12.86 4.94 -5.30
CA LEU A 205 12.64 5.91 -6.38
C LEU A 205 13.89 6.76 -6.57
N SER A 206 14.20 7.17 -7.81
CA SER A 206 15.21 8.22 -8.04
C SER A 206 14.74 9.53 -7.44
N ARG A 207 15.62 10.26 -6.76
CA ARG A 207 15.33 11.60 -6.24
C ARG A 207 15.14 12.64 -7.34
N HIS A 208 15.61 12.36 -8.56
CA HIS A 208 15.59 13.31 -9.66
C HIS A 208 14.21 13.47 -10.29
N ASN A 209 13.40 12.41 -10.29
CA ASN A 209 12.11 12.41 -10.99
C ASN A 209 10.93 11.90 -10.14
N ALA A 210 11.14 11.50 -8.88
CA ALA A 210 10.04 11.14 -7.99
C ALA A 210 9.00 12.28 -7.87
N VAL A 211 7.72 11.94 -7.96
CA VAL A 211 6.61 12.90 -7.91
C VAL A 211 5.95 12.85 -6.54
N SER A 212 5.68 14.02 -5.95
CA SER A 212 4.92 14.10 -4.69
C SER A 212 3.44 13.76 -4.91
N ALA A 213 2.89 12.93 -4.03
CA ALA A 213 1.50 12.51 -4.08
C ALA A 213 0.85 12.59 -2.69
N GLU A 214 -0.47 12.72 -2.68
CA GLU A 214 -1.28 12.40 -1.52
C GLU A 214 -1.71 10.94 -1.57
N VAL A 215 -1.45 10.19 -0.50
CA VAL A 215 -1.87 8.79 -0.39
C VAL A 215 -2.73 8.62 0.84
N ARG A 216 -3.95 8.14 0.65
CA ARG A 216 -4.94 7.89 1.71
C ARG A 216 -4.94 6.42 2.07
N LEU A 217 -4.46 6.12 3.26
CA LEU A 217 -4.50 4.78 3.84
C LEU A 217 -5.78 4.65 4.62
N TYR A 218 -6.59 3.66 4.28
CA TYR A 218 -7.83 3.43 5.00
C TYR A 218 -7.81 2.08 5.70
N ASP A 219 -8.56 1.99 6.79
CA ASP A 219 -8.80 0.79 7.59
C ASP A 219 -10.32 0.62 7.82
N HIS A 220 -10.71 -0.35 8.64
CA HIS A 220 -12.10 -0.52 9.09
C HIS A 220 -12.59 0.77 9.76
N LEU A 221 -13.81 1.19 9.42
CA LEU A 221 -14.44 2.37 10.03
C LEU A 221 -14.82 2.14 11.50
N ILE A 222 -15.15 0.89 11.83
CA ILE A 222 -15.61 0.47 13.16
C ILE A 222 -14.66 -0.60 13.68
N THR A 223 -14.32 -0.51 14.97
CA THR A 223 -13.44 -1.46 15.66
C THR A 223 -14.17 -2.74 16.08
N LEU A 224 -15.49 -2.68 16.35
CA LEU A 224 -16.30 -3.85 16.65
C LEU A 224 -16.35 -4.83 15.48
N GLU A 225 -16.23 -6.12 15.78
CA GLU A 225 -16.42 -7.18 14.80
C GLU A 225 -17.89 -7.28 14.39
N ASP A 226 -18.82 -7.25 15.35
CA ASP A 226 -20.26 -7.28 15.10
C ASP A 226 -20.94 -6.04 15.70
N VAL A 227 -21.48 -5.17 14.85
CA VAL A 227 -22.18 -3.94 15.25
C VAL A 227 -23.51 -4.20 15.96
N SER A 228 -24.01 -5.44 15.98
CA SER A 228 -25.17 -5.82 16.79
C SER A 228 -24.83 -6.00 18.27
N GLN A 229 -23.54 -6.05 18.62
CA GLN A 229 -23.02 -6.23 19.98
C GLN A 229 -22.64 -4.90 20.66
N VAL A 230 -23.15 -3.77 20.16
CA VAL A 230 -22.99 -2.48 20.85
C VAL A 230 -23.59 -2.59 22.26
N GLU A 231 -22.81 -2.21 23.28
CA GLU A 231 -23.21 -2.22 24.69
C GLU A 231 -24.44 -1.32 24.91
N GLU A 232 -25.35 -1.71 25.82
CA GLU A 232 -26.64 -1.00 26.04
C GLU A 232 -26.49 0.47 26.43
N ASP A 233 -25.37 0.82 27.08
CA ASP A 233 -25.03 2.16 27.56
C ASP A 233 -24.11 2.94 26.61
N ARG A 234 -23.81 2.42 25.42
CA ARG A 234 -22.93 3.04 24.43
C ARG A 234 -23.61 3.32 23.09
N ASP A 235 -23.06 4.27 22.35
CA ASP A 235 -23.42 4.49 20.94
C ASP A 235 -22.45 3.74 20.02
N PHE A 236 -22.90 3.36 18.83
CA PHE A 236 -22.03 2.73 17.84
C PHE A 236 -20.87 3.67 17.43
N THR A 237 -21.05 4.99 17.54
CA THR A 237 -20.01 5.99 17.25
C THR A 237 -18.82 5.90 18.20
N ASP A 238 -19.00 5.35 19.41
CA ASP A 238 -17.92 5.15 20.38
C ASP A 238 -16.90 4.10 19.90
N TYR A 239 -17.28 3.30 18.90
CA TYR A 239 -16.44 2.28 18.29
C TYR A 239 -15.88 2.70 16.93
N LEU A 240 -15.99 3.97 16.56
CA LEU A 240 -15.32 4.48 15.37
C LEU A 240 -13.81 4.37 15.52
N ASN A 241 -13.17 3.87 14.47
CA ASN A 241 -11.72 3.78 14.42
C ASN A 241 -11.13 5.16 14.03
N PRO A 242 -10.39 5.82 14.92
CA PRO A 242 -9.75 7.10 14.61
C PRO A 242 -8.67 6.96 13.52
N GLU A 243 -8.13 5.75 13.33
CA GLU A 243 -7.15 5.41 12.29
C GLU A 243 -7.81 4.83 11.03
N SER A 244 -9.14 4.94 10.88
CA SER A 244 -9.87 4.47 9.69
C SER A 244 -9.45 5.18 8.41
N GLU A 245 -8.83 6.35 8.52
CA GLU A 245 -8.22 7.11 7.43
C GLU A 245 -6.95 7.82 7.93
N ILE A 246 -5.83 7.59 7.24
CA ILE A 246 -4.56 8.28 7.45
C ILE A 246 -4.15 8.88 6.11
N VAL A 247 -4.01 10.20 6.05
CA VAL A 247 -3.59 10.92 4.85
C VAL A 247 -2.10 11.19 4.89
N LEU A 248 -1.36 10.65 3.92
CA LEU A 248 0.07 10.88 3.73
C LEU A 248 0.27 11.93 2.65
N THR A 249 0.76 13.11 3.02
CA THR A 249 0.96 14.24 2.10
C THR A 249 2.35 14.30 1.48
N GLU A 250 3.30 13.55 2.05
CA GLU A 250 4.72 13.50 1.67
C GLU A 250 5.09 12.21 0.91
N ALA A 251 4.10 11.41 0.51
CA ALA A 251 4.37 10.22 -0.28
C ALA A 251 4.97 10.60 -1.64
N LEU A 252 5.81 9.70 -2.15
CA LEU A 252 6.48 9.84 -3.43
C LEU A 252 6.13 8.67 -4.34
N ILE A 253 5.93 8.93 -5.62
CA ILE A 253 5.53 7.93 -6.62
C ILE A 253 6.45 7.99 -7.85
N GLU A 254 6.52 6.90 -8.61
CA GLU A 254 7.12 6.92 -9.95
C GLU A 254 6.43 7.95 -10.87
N PRO A 255 7.15 8.60 -11.79
CA PRO A 255 6.58 9.58 -12.73
C PRO A 255 5.36 9.06 -13.50
N ALA A 256 5.38 7.80 -13.92
CA ALA A 256 4.29 7.20 -14.70
C ALA A 256 2.94 7.22 -13.96
N LEU A 257 2.95 7.16 -12.62
CA LEU A 257 1.73 7.21 -11.81
C LEU A 257 1.08 8.59 -11.77
N ALA A 258 1.84 9.67 -12.06
CA ALA A 258 1.29 11.02 -12.10
C ALA A 258 0.36 11.25 -13.31
N ASN A 259 0.46 10.38 -14.32
CA ASN A 259 -0.36 10.42 -15.55
C ASN A 259 -1.42 9.31 -15.57
N ALA A 260 -1.68 8.65 -14.44
CA ALA A 260 -2.72 7.63 -14.38
C ALA A 260 -4.11 8.26 -14.60
N GLU A 261 -4.99 7.57 -15.31
CA GLU A 261 -6.38 7.99 -15.41
C GLU A 261 -7.12 7.73 -14.08
N PRO A 262 -8.14 8.53 -13.76
CA PRO A 262 -8.98 8.28 -12.60
C PRO A 262 -9.57 6.86 -12.62
N GLU A 263 -9.65 6.20 -11.46
CA GLU A 263 -10.08 4.80 -11.31
C GLU A 263 -9.09 3.73 -11.82
N GLU A 264 -7.92 4.10 -12.36
CA GLU A 264 -6.83 3.15 -12.62
C GLU A 264 -6.27 2.58 -11.31
N ARG A 265 -5.88 1.30 -11.36
CA ARG A 265 -5.49 0.52 -10.18
C ARG A 265 -4.08 -0.02 -10.34
N PHE A 266 -3.31 0.10 -9.26
CA PHE A 266 -1.92 -0.30 -9.22
C PHE A 266 -1.63 -1.11 -7.97
N GLN A 267 -0.67 -2.01 -8.05
CA GLN A 267 0.00 -2.52 -6.87
C GLN A 267 1.21 -1.62 -6.59
N PHE A 268 1.17 -0.86 -5.50
CA PHE A 268 2.37 -0.22 -4.98
C PHE A 268 3.21 -1.31 -4.32
N MET A 269 4.38 -1.58 -4.88
CA MET A 269 5.24 -2.69 -4.48
C MET A 269 5.45 -2.67 -2.96
N ARG A 270 5.28 -3.83 -2.32
CA ARG A 270 5.39 -4.06 -0.87
C ARG A 270 4.38 -3.31 0.03
N ASN A 271 3.63 -2.36 -0.50
CA ASN A 271 2.69 -1.54 0.27
C ASN A 271 1.24 -2.04 0.18
N GLY A 272 0.75 -2.35 -1.02
CA GLY A 272 -0.65 -2.75 -1.22
C GLY A 272 -1.16 -2.46 -2.60
N TYR A 273 -2.48 -2.51 -2.75
CA TYR A 273 -3.17 -2.09 -3.97
C TYR A 273 -3.81 -0.72 -3.76
N PHE A 274 -3.70 0.13 -4.77
CA PHE A 274 -4.09 1.54 -4.76
C PHE A 274 -4.88 1.87 -6.01
N VAL A 275 -5.74 2.88 -5.91
CA VAL A 275 -6.51 3.43 -7.04
C VAL A 275 -6.27 4.94 -7.11
N ALA A 276 -6.13 5.47 -8.32
CA ALA A 276 -6.16 6.92 -8.57
C ALA A 276 -7.57 7.43 -8.20
N ASP A 277 -7.67 8.35 -7.22
CA ASP A 277 -8.99 8.78 -6.71
C ASP A 277 -9.83 9.38 -7.85
N ARG A 278 -11.04 8.84 -8.01
CA ARG A 278 -11.91 9.17 -9.15
C ARG A 278 -12.35 10.64 -9.24
N ASN A 279 -12.31 11.36 -8.11
CA ASN A 279 -12.80 12.73 -8.01
C ASN A 279 -11.64 13.72 -7.94
N GLU A 280 -10.56 13.34 -7.25
CA GLU A 280 -9.48 14.24 -6.86
C GLU A 280 -8.16 13.97 -7.60
N HIS A 281 -7.98 12.81 -8.24
CA HIS A 281 -6.86 12.58 -9.13
C HIS A 281 -7.18 13.10 -10.54
N LYS A 282 -6.32 13.96 -11.07
CA LYS A 282 -6.35 14.38 -12.48
C LYS A 282 -4.90 14.58 -12.98
N PRO A 283 -4.59 14.29 -14.24
CA PRO A 283 -3.30 14.64 -14.81
C PRO A 283 -3.02 16.14 -14.66
N GLY A 284 -1.79 16.49 -14.26
CA GLY A 284 -1.36 17.88 -14.09
C GLY A 284 -1.72 18.54 -12.76
N VAL A 285 -2.46 17.88 -11.87
CA VAL A 285 -2.59 18.30 -10.46
C VAL A 285 -1.80 17.36 -9.55
N LYS A 286 -1.73 17.67 -8.24
CA LYS A 286 -1.10 16.77 -7.27
C LYS A 286 -1.81 15.39 -7.32
N PRO A 287 -1.09 14.31 -7.61
CA PRO A 287 -1.67 12.96 -7.65
C PRO A 287 -2.29 12.56 -6.31
N VAL A 288 -3.49 11.98 -6.35
CA VAL A 288 -4.19 11.46 -5.18
C VAL A 288 -4.48 9.97 -5.34
N PHE A 289 -4.07 9.15 -4.38
CA PHE A 289 -4.28 7.71 -4.40
C PHE A 289 -4.95 7.21 -3.13
N ASN A 290 -5.93 6.33 -3.29
CA ASN A 290 -6.60 5.63 -2.21
C ASN A 290 -6.05 4.21 -2.09
N ARG A 291 -5.65 3.78 -0.88
CA ARG A 291 -5.34 2.36 -0.63
C ARG A 291 -6.62 1.55 -0.73
N ILE A 292 -6.69 0.65 -1.70
CA ILE A 292 -7.78 -0.31 -1.84
C ILE A 292 -7.70 -1.30 -0.68
N VAL A 293 -6.62 -2.10 -0.64
CA VAL A 293 -6.34 -3.11 0.39
C VAL A 293 -4.82 -3.28 0.54
N GLY A 294 -4.33 -3.60 1.74
CA GLY A 294 -2.92 -3.96 1.95
C GLY A 294 -2.56 -5.30 1.33
N LEU A 295 -1.25 -5.59 1.20
CA LEU A 295 -0.80 -6.93 0.81
C LEU A 295 -1.14 -7.96 1.91
N ARG A 296 -1.05 -9.24 1.57
CA ARG A 296 -1.25 -10.33 2.54
C ARG A 296 -0.09 -10.30 3.54
N ASP A 297 -0.35 -9.80 4.73
CA ASP A 297 0.69 -9.67 5.76
C ASP A 297 0.85 -10.98 6.53
N SER A 298 1.91 -11.73 6.20
CA SER A 298 2.34 -12.91 6.97
C SER A 298 3.14 -12.51 8.21
N TRP A 299 3.67 -11.29 8.30
CA TRP A 299 4.59 -10.83 9.34
C TRP A 299 3.87 -10.23 10.54
N ALA A 300 2.77 -9.49 10.34
CA ALA A 300 1.90 -9.03 11.43
C ALA A 300 1.35 -10.19 12.29
N LYS A 301 1.11 -11.36 11.68
CA LYS A 301 0.74 -12.60 12.40
C LYS A 301 1.88 -13.20 13.23
N ILE A 302 3.13 -12.95 12.87
CA ILE A 302 4.31 -13.44 13.60
C ILE A 302 4.67 -12.47 14.74
N SER A 303 4.59 -11.16 14.51
CA SER A 303 4.88 -10.14 15.55
C SER A 303 3.83 -10.07 16.65
N LYS A 304 2.58 -10.52 16.41
CA LYS A 304 1.57 -10.69 17.46
C LYS A 304 1.74 -11.98 18.28
N LYS A 305 2.65 -12.87 17.88
CA LYS A 305 2.90 -14.18 18.52
C LYS A 305 4.26 -14.27 19.23
N GLY A 306 5.06 -13.20 19.21
CA GLY A 306 6.34 -13.11 19.92
C GLY A 306 6.33 -11.89 20.81
#